data_AF-A0A5S3NFI0-F1
#
_entry.id   AF-A0A5S3NFI0-F1
#
_cell.length_a   1.000
_cell.length_b   1.000
_cell.length_c   1.000
_cell.angle_alpha   90.00
_cell.angle_beta   90.00
_cell.angle_gamma   90.00
#
_symmetry.space_group_name_H-M   'P 1'
#
loop_
_entity.id
_entity.type
_entity.pdbx_description
1 polymer ?
#
loop_
_entity_poly.entity_id
_entity_poly.type
_entity_poly.pdbx_seq_one_letter_code
_entity_poly.pdbx_strand_id
1 'polypeptide(L)' 'MLDFFGFEILYLICNFIGGTIRWIYGSIYRTIFRKPKFKYKEYVFGIENSKNHFDIFGHHFNNLIITVLFIAIIVSILS' A
#
# COMPACT_ATOMS: atom_id res chain seq x y z
N MET A 1 -16.09 0.41 21.54
CA MET A 1 -16.43 -0.62 20.52
C MET A 1 -16.48 0.00 19.14
N LEU A 2 -17.25 1.08 18.93
CA LEU A 2 -17.30 1.82 17.65
C LEU A 2 -15.92 2.34 17.20
N ASP A 3 -15.13 2.91 18.11
CA ASP A 3 -13.81 3.48 17.78
C ASP A 3 -12.81 2.43 17.29
N PHE A 4 -12.92 1.20 17.84
CA PHE A 4 -12.11 0.07 17.41
C PHE A 4 -12.46 -0.35 15.97
N PHE A 5 -13.75 -0.46 15.66
CA PHE A 5 -14.21 -0.73 14.29
C PHE A 5 -13.80 0.37 13.30
N GLY A 6 -13.86 1.63 13.72
CA GLY A 6 -13.44 2.77 12.89
C GLY A 6 -11.95 2.71 12.53
N PHE A 7 -11.09 2.37 13.49
CA PHE A 7 -9.65 2.25 13.25
C PHE A 7 -9.31 1.12 12.28
N GLU A 8 -9.94 -0.05 12.43
CA GLU A 8 -9.74 -1.20 11.53
C GLU A 8 -10.20 -0.91 10.08
N ILE A 9 -11.34 -0.24 9.93
CA ILE A 9 -11.84 0.17 8.60
C ILE A 9 -10.88 1.17 7.95
N LEU A 10 -10.44 2.18 8.69
CA LEU A 10 -9.48 3.16 8.20
C LEU A 10 -8.17 2.47 7.77
N TYR A 11 -7.67 1.54 8.59
CA TYR A 11 -6.48 0.76 8.28
C TYR A 11 -6.63 -0.05 6.99
N LEU A 12 -7.78 -0.69 6.79
CA LEU A 12 -8.08 -1.45 5.57
C LEU A 12 -8.12 -0.53 4.34
N ILE A 13 -8.79 0.62 4.43
CA ILE A 13 -8.89 1.61 3.35
C ILE A 13 -7.49 2.12 2.99
N CYS A 14 -6.68 2.49 3.98
CA CYS A 14 -5.31 2.97 3.76
C CYS A 14 -4.42 1.93 3.09
N ASN A 15 -4.55 0.65 3.46
CA ASN A 15 -3.82 -0.43 2.80
C ASN A 15 -4.29 -0.68 1.38
N PHE A 16 -5.59 -0.58 1.13
CA PHE A 16 -6.14 -0.76 -0.21
C PHE A 16 -5.70 0.35 -1.16
N ILE A 17 -5.81 1.63 -0.76
CA ILE A 17 -5.41 2.78 -1.57
C ILE A 17 -3.90 2.76 -1.80
N GLY A 18 -3.12 2.72 -0.72
CA GLY A 18 -1.65 2.75 -0.80
C GLY A 18 -1.08 1.54 -1.52
N GLY A 19 -1.64 0.35 -1.26
CA GLY A 19 -1.29 -0.89 -1.94
C GLY A 19 -1.63 -0.84 -3.44
N THR A 20 -2.77 -0.26 -3.83
CA THR A 20 -3.14 -0.06 -5.25
C THR A 20 -2.14 0.85 -5.96
N ILE A 21 -1.80 2.00 -5.37
CA ILE A 21 -0.85 2.95 -5.97
C ILE A 21 0.52 2.30 -6.11
N ARG A 22 1.01 1.64 -5.05
CA ARG A 22 2.28 0.90 -5.09
C ARG A 22 2.26 -0.25 -6.09
N TRP A 23 1.13 -0.94 -6.26
CA TRP A 23 0.99 -2.00 -7.25
C TRP A 23 1.07 -1.47 -8.67
N ILE A 24 0.42 -0.34 -8.97
CA ILE A 24 0.49 0.32 -10.29
C ILE A 24 1.94 0.71 -10.58
N TYR A 25 2.56 1.49 -9.68
CA TYR A 25 3.95 1.93 -9.82
C TYR A 25 4.91 0.73 -9.93
N GLY A 26 4.78 -0.25 -9.02
CA GLY A 26 5.62 -1.43 -8.98
C GLY A 26 5.47 -2.31 -10.22
N SER A 27 4.27 -2.40 -10.79
CA SER A 27 4.01 -3.16 -12.01
C SER A 27 4.65 -2.51 -13.23
N ILE A 28 4.59 -1.17 -13.32
CA ILE A 28 5.27 -0.41 -14.37
C ILE A 28 6.79 -0.56 -14.24
N TYR A 29 7.34 -0.25 -13.06
CA TYR A 29 8.77 -0.36 -12.78
C TYR A 29 9.30 -1.78 -13.07
N ARG A 30 8.63 -2.83 -12.59
CA ARG A 30 9.07 -4.22 -12.81
C ARG A 30 8.98 -4.63 -14.27
N THR A 31 8.04 -4.07 -15.04
CA THR A 31 7.96 -4.30 -16.49
C THR A 31 9.13 -3.65 -17.22
N ILE A 32 9.42 -2.39 -16.93
CA ILE A 32 10.54 -1.63 -17.55
C ILE A 32 11.88 -2.32 -17.28
N PHE A 33 12.14 -2.70 -16.03
CA PHE A 33 13.41 -3.29 -15.61
C PHE A 33 13.45 -4.82 -15.70
N ARG A 34 12.46 -5.46 -16.34
CA ARG A 34 12.36 -6.93 -16.51
C ARG A 34 12.53 -7.72 -15.20
N LYS A 35 11.96 -7.20 -14.10
CA LYS A 35 11.98 -7.84 -12.77
C LYS A 35 10.74 -8.72 -12.55
N PRO A 36 10.80 -9.76 -11.71
CA PRO A 36 9.63 -10.57 -11.36
C PRO A 36 8.50 -9.70 -10.82
N LYS A 37 7.26 -9.91 -11.27
CA LYS A 37 6.08 -9.17 -10.79
C LYS A 37 5.55 -9.79 -9.51
N PHE A 38 5.11 -8.93 -8.60
CA PHE A 38 4.33 -9.35 -7.43
C PHE A 38 2.84 -9.29 -7.75
N LYS A 39 2.07 -10.18 -7.14
CA LYS A 39 0.62 -10.20 -7.16
C LYS A 39 0.08 -8.99 -6.40
N TYR A 40 -1.09 -8.52 -6.80
CA TYR A 40 -1.77 -7.41 -6.13
C TYR A 40 -1.90 -7.63 -4.61
N LYS A 41 -2.28 -8.85 -4.19
CA LYS A 41 -2.40 -9.21 -2.76
C LYS A 41 -1.12 -8.95 -1.96
N GLU A 42 0.06 -9.07 -2.58
CA GLU A 42 1.36 -8.87 -1.91
C GLU A 42 1.67 -7.39 -1.67
N TYR A 43 1.03 -6.49 -2.42
CA TYR A 43 1.10 -5.03 -2.19
C TYR A 43 0.11 -4.54 -1.13
N VAL A 44 -0.96 -5.30 -0.87
CA VAL A 44 -1.99 -4.95 0.12
C VAL A 44 -1.68 -5.57 1.48
N PHE A 45 -1.26 -6.83 1.51
CA PHE A 45 -1.09 -7.63 2.73
C PHE A 45 0.37 -8.01 3.04
N GLY A 46 1.33 -7.58 2.21
CA GLY A 46 2.73 -8.00 2.33
C GLY A 46 3.03 -9.38 1.72
N ILE A 47 4.31 -9.74 1.68
CA ILE A 47 4.79 -11.01 1.09
C ILE A 47 4.85 -12.06 2.20
N GLU A 48 3.88 -12.98 2.23
CA GLU A 48 3.73 -14.04 3.25
C GLU A 48 4.99 -14.91 3.44
N ASN A 49 5.83 -15.10 2.40
CA ASN A 49 6.97 -16.05 2.43
C ASN A 49 8.29 -15.43 1.95
N SER A 50 8.60 -14.20 2.40
CA SER A 50 9.89 -13.60 2.06
C SER A 50 11.01 -14.27 2.86
N LYS A 51 12.03 -14.81 2.16
CA LYS A 51 13.20 -15.45 2.80
C LYS A 51 14.06 -14.47 3.63
N ASN A 52 13.92 -13.18 3.38
CA ASN A 52 14.72 -12.12 4.00
C ASN A 52 13.78 -11.14 4.71
N HIS A 53 13.57 -11.36 6.01
CA HIS A 53 12.92 -10.44 6.95
C HIS A 53 11.46 -10.03 6.59
N PHE A 54 10.52 -10.73 7.21
CA PHE A 54 9.09 -10.43 7.11
C PHE A 54 8.73 -9.19 7.93
N ASP A 55 8.72 -8.01 7.30
CA ASP A 55 8.30 -6.74 7.92
C ASP A 55 6.91 -6.33 7.43
N ILE A 56 5.87 -6.91 8.06
CA ILE A 56 4.46 -6.52 7.87
C ILE A 56 4.25 -5.07 8.29
N PHE A 57 4.82 -4.65 9.41
CA PHE A 57 4.53 -3.34 9.99
C PHE A 57 5.02 -2.22 9.09
N GLY A 58 6.27 -2.30 8.62
CA GLY A 58 6.82 -1.34 7.65
C GLY A 58 6.09 -1.39 6.31
N HIS A 59 5.57 -2.55 5.90
CA HIS A 59 4.75 -2.65 4.70
C HIS A 59 3.47 -1.82 4.79
N HIS A 60 2.72 -1.98 5.89
CA HIS A 60 1.48 -1.24 6.11
C HIS A 60 1.73 0.24 6.37
N PHE A 61 2.80 0.58 7.08
CA PHE A 61 3.22 1.96 7.27
C PHE A 61 3.55 2.66 5.94
N ASN A 62 4.23 1.96 5.02
CA ASN A 62 4.45 2.48 3.66
C ASN A 62 3.14 2.70 2.89
N ASN A 63 2.16 1.79 3.00
CA ASN A 63 0.86 1.99 2.37
C ASN A 63 0.13 3.22 2.95
N LEU A 64 0.20 3.42 4.27
CA LEU A 64 -0.36 4.59 4.93
C LEU A 64 0.28 5.89 4.41
N ILE A 65 1.61 5.97 4.36
CA ILE A 65 2.33 7.15 3.84
C ILE A 65 1.90 7.45 2.40
N ILE A 66 1.86 6.45 1.53
CA ILE A 66 1.46 6.63 0.13
C ILE A 66 0.02 7.12 0.02
N THR A 67 -0.90 6.58 0.84
CA THR A 67 -2.28 7.07 0.90
C THR A 67 -2.35 8.53 1.32
N VAL A 68 -1.64 8.92 2.38
CA VAL A 68 -1.62 10.32 2.87
C VAL A 68 -1.07 11.26 1.80
N LEU A 69 0.03 10.91 1.15
CA LEU A 69 0.60 11.70 0.06
C LEU A 69 -0.38 11.85 -1.12
N PHE A 70 -1.04 10.75 -1.49
CA PHE A 70 -2.03 10.76 -2.57
C PHE A 70 -3.22 11.68 -2.25
N ILE A 71 -3.77 11.59 -1.03
CA ILE A 71 -4.86 12.47 -0.59
C ILE A 71 -4.39 13.92 -0.57
N ALA A 72 -3.20 14.21 -0.04
CA ALA A 72 -2.65 15.56 0.00
C ALA A 72 -2.51 16.17 -1.41
N ILE A 73 -2.06 15.38 -2.39
CA ILE A 73 -1.97 15.80 -3.79
C ILE A 73 -3.37 16.09 -4.35
N ILE A 74 -4.34 15.20 -4.14
CA ILE A 74 -5.72 15.42 -4.60
C ILE A 74 -6.31 16.70 -4.00
N VAL A 75 -6.18 16.89 -2.69
CA VAL A 75 -6.66 18.09 -2.00
C VAL A 75 -6.00 19.33 -2.59
N SER A 76 -4.67 19.32 -2.79
CA SER A 76 -3.94 20.46 -3.35
C SER A 76 -4.34 20.81 -4.79
N ILE A 77 -4.81 19.83 -5.58
CA ILE A 77 -5.28 20.03 -6.95
C ILE A 77 -6.72 20.56 -6.97
N LEU A 78 -7.54 20.16 -5.99
CA LEU A 78 -8.98 20.49 -5.93
C LEU A 78 -9.30 21.73 -5.08
N SER A 79 -8.36 22.21 -4.26
CA SER A 79 -8.46 23.43 -3.46
C SER A 79 -8.09 24.67 -4.27
#